data_AF-A0A955FI61-F1
#
_entry.id   AF-A0A955FI61-F1
#
_cell.length_a   1.000
_cell.length_b   1.000
_cell.length_c   1.000
_cell.angle_alpha   90.00
_cell.angle_beta   90.00
_cell.angle_gamma   90.00
#
_symmetry.space_group_name_H-M   'P 1'
#
loop_
_entity.id
_entity.type
_entity.pdbx_description
1 polymer ?
#
loop_
_entity_poly.entity_id
_entity_poly.type
_entity_poly.pdbx_seq_one_letter_code
_entity_poly.pdbx_strand_id
1 'polypeptide(L)'
;MSENTDVLDQAKAVLKRNDQKSFTIPAEGLYPHQWLWDSCFIAIGLRHIDIERAQTELKSLIRGQWSNGMLPHMIFDSSHWYNQDSSIWRSHLSLYAPDNVNTSGITQPPVLAEAVVKIGEQLSLAERRTWYQQMYPSLLAYHQWLFNERDPKGDGLVIQLHPYETGLDSTPPWIDQLNKHYMPWWASLLKATKLDNVVNLFRRDTRTVPPGQRMDNLQALLYYDVIRKLRDRHYDIDKILAKSDFVIADLTFNSIFIRANQHLTDIAKLIHRDLPDTLTSKIKLSHTSFEELWDA
;
A
#
# COMPACT_ATOMS: atom_id res chain seq x y z
N MET A 1 -24.29 9.68 29.27
CA MET A 1 -23.19 8.69 29.14
C MET A 1 -23.67 7.34 28.59
N SER A 2 -24.72 7.29 27.75
CA SER A 2 -25.29 6.02 27.25
C SER A 2 -25.17 5.80 25.74
N GLU A 3 -24.83 6.83 24.94
CA GLU A 3 -24.74 6.69 23.47
C GLU A 3 -23.41 6.09 22.97
N ASN A 4 -22.31 6.25 23.72
CA ASN A 4 -20.97 5.81 23.25
C ASN A 4 -20.71 4.30 23.37
N THR A 5 -21.42 3.60 24.27
CA THR A 5 -21.25 2.15 24.45
C THR A 5 -21.71 1.39 23.20
N ASP A 6 -22.76 1.89 22.55
CA ASP A 6 -23.30 1.31 21.31
C ASP A 6 -22.29 1.41 20.15
N VAL A 7 -21.68 2.58 19.93
CA VAL A 7 -20.69 2.76 18.85
C VAL A 7 -19.44 1.90 19.05
N LEU A 8 -18.93 1.80 20.27
CA LEU A 8 -17.76 0.97 20.57
C LEU A 8 -18.04 -0.52 20.33
N ASP A 9 -19.21 -1.01 20.77
CA ASP A 9 -19.58 -2.41 20.61
C ASP A 9 -19.88 -2.74 19.14
N GLN A 10 -20.47 -1.81 18.38
CA GLN A 10 -20.63 -1.93 16.93
C GLN A 10 -19.26 -2.00 16.22
N ALA A 11 -18.31 -1.14 16.58
CA ALA A 11 -16.96 -1.16 16.00
C ALA A 11 -16.23 -2.49 16.28
N LYS A 12 -16.32 -3.00 17.52
CA LYS A 12 -15.80 -4.33 17.87
C LYS A 12 -16.48 -5.44 17.06
N ALA A 13 -17.79 -5.37 16.87
CA ALA A 13 -18.55 -6.35 16.10
C ALA A 13 -18.12 -6.36 14.62
N VAL A 14 -17.84 -5.20 14.03
CA VAL A 14 -17.31 -5.09 12.66
C VAL A 14 -15.93 -5.75 12.55
N LEU A 15 -14.99 -5.39 13.44
CA LEU A 15 -13.65 -5.99 13.44
C LEU A 15 -13.70 -7.51 13.62
N LYS A 16 -14.55 -7.99 14.53
CA LYS A 16 -14.71 -9.44 14.78
C LYS A 16 -15.31 -10.17 13.58
N ARG A 17 -16.28 -9.57 12.88
CA ARG A 17 -16.91 -10.18 11.69
C ARG A 17 -15.91 -10.33 10.54
N ASN A 18 -15.02 -9.36 10.39
CA ASN A 18 -14.03 -9.32 9.32
C ASN A 18 -12.73 -10.09 9.66
N ASP A 19 -12.59 -10.63 10.87
CA ASP A 19 -11.37 -11.30 11.31
C ASP A 19 -11.19 -12.68 10.64
N GLN A 20 -10.10 -12.85 9.89
CA GLN A 20 -9.66 -14.10 9.26
C GLN A 20 -8.57 -14.80 10.10
N LYS A 21 -8.58 -14.59 11.42
CA LYS A 21 -7.66 -15.09 12.46
C LYS A 21 -6.28 -14.43 12.42
N SER A 22 -5.63 -14.42 11.25
CA SER A 22 -4.27 -13.88 11.09
C SER A 22 -4.23 -12.47 10.51
N PHE A 23 -5.29 -12.09 9.80
CA PHE A 23 -5.49 -10.76 9.25
C PHE A 23 -6.97 -10.43 9.27
N THR A 24 -7.33 -9.17 9.04
CA THR A 24 -8.71 -8.72 8.97
C THR A 24 -8.99 -8.15 7.60
N ILE A 25 -10.11 -8.55 6.98
CA ILE A 25 -10.50 -7.99 5.68
C ILE A 25 -11.06 -6.56 5.83
N PRO A 26 -10.83 -5.64 4.88
CA PRO A 26 -11.37 -4.29 4.97
C PRO A 26 -12.90 -4.26 4.98
N ALA A 27 -13.54 -5.05 4.11
CA ALA A 27 -14.99 -5.12 4.01
C ALA A 27 -15.45 -6.48 3.49
N GLU A 28 -16.32 -7.14 4.24
CA GLU A 28 -17.00 -8.37 3.83
C GLU A 28 -17.74 -8.20 2.49
N GLY A 29 -17.59 -9.15 1.59
CA GLY A 29 -18.24 -9.15 0.27
C GLY A 29 -17.60 -8.26 -0.81
N LEU A 30 -16.72 -7.33 -0.43
CA LEU A 30 -16.04 -6.42 -1.37
C LEU A 30 -14.53 -6.65 -1.43
N TYR A 31 -13.86 -6.72 -0.28
CA TYR A 31 -12.41 -6.81 -0.20
C TYR A 31 -12.01 -8.06 0.58
N PRO A 32 -11.91 -9.23 -0.07
CA PRO A 32 -11.69 -10.51 0.61
C PRO A 32 -10.22 -10.80 0.96
N HIS A 33 -9.35 -9.79 0.93
CA HIS A 33 -7.90 -9.93 1.03
C HIS A 33 -7.34 -9.04 2.13
N GLN A 34 -6.08 -9.31 2.51
CA GLN A 34 -5.35 -8.43 3.39
C GLN A 34 -4.77 -7.26 2.58
N TRP A 35 -4.98 -6.04 3.06
CA TRP A 35 -4.47 -4.81 2.43
C TRP A 35 -3.50 -4.10 3.36
N LEU A 36 -2.40 -3.57 2.82
CA LEU A 36 -1.29 -3.01 3.61
C LEU A 36 -1.76 -1.89 4.54
N TRP A 37 -2.36 -0.84 3.97
CA TRP A 37 -2.73 0.32 4.78
C TRP A 37 -3.95 0.04 5.66
N ASP A 38 -4.94 -0.70 5.15
CA ASP A 38 -6.10 -1.11 5.94
C ASP A 38 -5.70 -1.93 7.18
N SER A 39 -4.83 -2.93 7.03
CA SER A 39 -4.31 -3.70 8.18
C SER A 39 -3.56 -2.82 9.18
N CYS A 40 -2.87 -1.76 8.74
CA CYS A 40 -2.24 -0.80 9.64
C CYS A 40 -3.28 -0.06 10.50
N PHE A 41 -4.36 0.45 9.89
CA PHE A 41 -5.44 1.11 10.62
C PHE A 41 -6.26 0.15 11.48
N ILE A 42 -6.49 -1.06 11.00
CA ILE A 42 -7.17 -2.11 11.76
C ILE A 42 -6.35 -2.46 13.00
N ALA A 43 -5.03 -2.62 12.89
CA ALA A 43 -4.17 -2.88 14.04
C ALA A 43 -4.15 -1.71 15.03
N ILE A 44 -4.16 -0.47 14.53
CA ILE A 44 -4.35 0.75 15.34
C ILE A 44 -5.67 0.70 16.12
N GLY A 45 -6.75 0.22 15.54
CA GLY A 45 -8.02 0.00 16.24
C GLY A 45 -7.97 -1.15 17.25
N LEU A 46 -7.44 -2.31 16.83
CA LEU A 46 -7.35 -3.53 17.62
C LEU A 46 -6.53 -3.35 18.90
N ARG A 47 -5.54 -2.44 18.92
CA ARG A 47 -4.74 -2.17 20.14
C ARG A 47 -5.59 -1.80 21.36
N HIS A 48 -6.81 -1.27 21.15
CA HIS A 48 -7.73 -0.89 22.21
C HIS A 48 -8.61 -2.06 22.71
N ILE A 49 -8.54 -3.21 22.04
CA ILE A 49 -9.38 -4.39 22.28
C ILE A 49 -8.50 -5.58 22.68
N ASP A 50 -7.52 -5.88 21.83
CA ASP A 50 -6.59 -7.01 21.96
C ASP A 50 -5.25 -6.64 21.30
N ILE A 51 -4.25 -6.36 22.13
CA ILE A 51 -2.92 -5.93 21.69
C ILE A 51 -2.18 -7.05 20.96
N GLU A 52 -2.34 -8.31 21.39
CA GLU A 52 -1.68 -9.46 20.75
C GLU A 52 -2.25 -9.71 19.36
N ARG A 53 -3.57 -9.57 19.21
CA ARG A 53 -4.22 -9.65 17.89
C ARG A 53 -3.80 -8.48 16.99
N ALA A 54 -3.62 -7.29 17.54
CA ALA A 54 -3.08 -6.14 16.79
C ALA A 54 -1.63 -6.40 16.31
N GLN A 55 -0.78 -6.97 17.16
CA GLN A 55 0.57 -7.39 16.76
C GLN A 55 0.53 -8.48 15.68
N THR A 56 -0.39 -9.44 15.80
CA THR A 56 -0.58 -10.52 14.82
C THR A 56 -0.97 -9.97 13.45
N GLU A 57 -1.82 -8.95 13.39
CA GLU A 57 -2.21 -8.26 12.15
C GLU A 57 -0.99 -7.69 11.41
N LEU A 58 -0.08 -7.02 12.12
CA LEU A 58 1.11 -6.44 11.48
C LEU A 58 2.17 -7.49 11.16
N LYS A 59 2.33 -8.54 11.99
CA LYS A 59 3.22 -9.66 11.69
C LYS A 59 2.77 -10.42 10.44
N SER A 60 1.46 -10.52 10.20
CA SER A 60 0.95 -11.22 9.03
C SER A 60 1.21 -10.46 7.73
N LEU A 61 1.26 -9.11 7.76
CA LEU A 61 1.69 -8.26 6.63
C LEU A 61 3.13 -8.54 6.20
N ILE A 62 4.05 -8.73 7.16
CA ILE A 62 5.48 -8.93 6.87
C ILE A 62 5.71 -10.21 6.06
N ARG A 63 4.81 -11.21 6.13
CA ARG A 63 4.90 -12.43 5.31
C ARG A 63 4.81 -12.16 3.81
N GLY A 64 4.17 -11.06 3.43
CA GLY A 64 4.09 -10.62 2.03
C GLY A 64 5.29 -9.79 1.58
N GLN A 65 6.23 -9.44 2.47
CA GLN A 65 7.38 -8.61 2.12
C GLN A 65 8.28 -9.32 1.10
N TRP A 66 8.60 -8.62 0.02
CA TRP A 66 9.51 -9.08 -1.01
C TRP A 66 10.95 -9.02 -0.50
N SER A 67 11.83 -9.84 -1.08
CA SER A 67 13.23 -9.94 -0.64
C SER A 67 14.06 -8.68 -0.90
N ASN A 68 13.63 -7.79 -1.81
CA ASN A 68 14.20 -6.45 -1.98
C ASN A 68 13.67 -5.40 -0.99
N GLY A 69 12.73 -5.78 -0.12
CA GLY A 69 12.17 -4.92 0.93
C GLY A 69 10.77 -4.38 0.65
N MET A 70 10.24 -4.50 -0.58
CA MET A 70 8.90 -4.02 -0.91
C MET A 70 7.82 -4.69 -0.04
N LEU A 71 6.93 -3.89 0.55
CA LEU A 71 5.65 -4.40 1.06
C LEU A 71 4.58 -4.22 -0.02
N PRO A 72 3.94 -5.31 -0.49
CA PRO A 72 2.87 -5.23 -1.46
C PRO A 72 1.62 -4.66 -0.80
N HIS A 73 0.80 -3.93 -1.57
CA HIS A 73 -0.45 -3.40 -1.05
C HIS A 73 -1.49 -4.49 -0.75
N MET A 74 -1.37 -5.68 -1.33
CA MET A 74 -2.28 -6.80 -1.11
C MET A 74 -1.53 -8.10 -0.88
N ILE A 75 -2.01 -8.87 0.09
CA ILE A 75 -1.71 -10.29 0.27
C ILE A 75 -2.99 -11.06 0.01
N PHE A 76 -2.95 -11.92 -1.00
CA PHE A 76 -4.12 -12.69 -1.42
C PHE A 76 -4.40 -13.84 -0.47
N ASP A 77 -5.68 -14.04 -0.18
CA ASP A 77 -6.13 -15.23 0.53
C ASP A 77 -5.85 -16.49 -0.31
N SER A 78 -5.39 -17.56 0.34
CA SER A 78 -4.98 -18.79 -0.34
C SER A 78 -6.15 -19.69 -0.76
N SER A 79 -7.40 -19.32 -0.46
CA SER A 79 -8.56 -20.11 -0.86
C SER A 79 -8.77 -20.08 -2.38
N HIS A 80 -9.14 -21.24 -2.91
CA HIS A 80 -9.28 -21.45 -4.36
C HIS A 80 -10.26 -20.48 -5.05
N TRP A 81 -11.19 -19.89 -4.28
CA TRP A 81 -12.20 -18.95 -4.77
C TRP A 81 -11.61 -17.64 -5.31
N TYR A 82 -10.41 -17.26 -4.85
CA TYR A 82 -9.75 -16.00 -5.19
C TYR A 82 -8.47 -16.15 -6.03
N ASN A 83 -8.18 -17.36 -6.51
CA ASN A 83 -7.01 -17.62 -7.36
C ASN A 83 -6.98 -16.76 -8.65
N GLN A 84 -8.16 -16.32 -9.13
CA GLN A 84 -8.23 -15.43 -10.29
C GLN A 84 -7.73 -14.01 -9.97
N ASP A 85 -7.86 -13.56 -8.72
CA ASP A 85 -7.55 -12.18 -8.34
C ASP A 85 -6.03 -11.96 -8.31
N SER A 86 -5.26 -12.95 -7.83
CA SER A 86 -3.79 -12.93 -7.90
C SER A 86 -3.26 -13.08 -9.33
N SER A 87 -4.03 -13.68 -10.24
CA SER A 87 -3.64 -13.94 -11.63
C SER A 87 -3.51 -12.67 -12.49
N ILE A 88 -4.14 -11.57 -12.06
CA ILE A 88 -4.00 -10.24 -12.66
C ILE A 88 -2.57 -9.74 -12.44
N TRP A 89 -2.05 -9.90 -11.23
CA TRP A 89 -0.74 -9.41 -10.82
C TRP A 89 0.39 -10.31 -11.30
N ARG A 90 0.30 -11.63 -11.09
CA ARG A 90 1.42 -12.55 -11.41
C ARG A 90 2.75 -12.08 -10.82
N SER A 91 2.73 -11.67 -9.54
CA SER A 91 3.91 -11.19 -8.81
C SER A 91 5.07 -12.18 -8.83
N HIS A 92 4.81 -13.48 -8.91
CA HIS A 92 5.79 -14.56 -9.08
C HIS A 92 6.73 -14.41 -10.31
N LEU A 93 6.44 -13.50 -11.25
CA LEU A 93 7.38 -13.16 -12.32
C LEU A 93 8.59 -12.36 -11.82
N SER A 94 8.46 -11.66 -10.69
CA SER A 94 9.58 -11.00 -10.02
C SER A 94 10.39 -12.01 -9.23
N LEU A 95 11.72 -11.90 -9.32
CA LEU A 95 12.64 -12.69 -8.50
C LEU A 95 12.59 -12.33 -7.01
N TYR A 96 11.99 -11.17 -6.67
CA TYR A 96 11.91 -10.69 -5.30
C TYR A 96 10.60 -11.09 -4.60
N ALA A 97 9.59 -11.54 -5.35
CA ALA A 97 8.31 -11.91 -4.77
C ALA A 97 8.45 -13.16 -3.87
N PRO A 98 7.71 -13.24 -2.76
CA PRO A 98 7.77 -14.39 -1.87
C PRO A 98 7.17 -15.64 -2.52
N ASP A 99 7.86 -16.79 -2.41
CA ASP A 99 7.45 -18.05 -3.06
C ASP A 99 6.14 -18.62 -2.51
N ASN A 100 5.89 -18.45 -1.20
CA ASN A 100 4.81 -19.14 -0.49
C ASN A 100 3.56 -18.27 -0.29
N VAL A 101 3.56 -17.03 -0.82
CA VAL A 101 2.49 -16.06 -0.59
C VAL A 101 2.18 -15.33 -1.89
N ASN A 102 0.93 -15.45 -2.34
CA ASN A 102 0.47 -14.65 -3.48
C ASN A 102 0.29 -13.20 -3.03
N THR A 103 0.98 -12.28 -3.70
CA THR A 103 0.92 -10.85 -3.41
C THR A 103 0.61 -10.06 -4.67
N SER A 104 0.20 -8.81 -4.53
CA SER A 104 0.23 -7.87 -5.65
C SER A 104 1.66 -7.44 -5.98
N GLY A 105 1.84 -6.67 -7.06
CA GLY A 105 3.16 -6.21 -7.53
C GLY A 105 3.44 -4.73 -7.35
N ILE A 106 2.61 -4.03 -6.57
CA ILE A 106 2.76 -2.60 -6.27
C ILE A 106 2.56 -2.37 -4.77
N THR A 107 3.01 -1.22 -4.27
CA THR A 107 2.96 -0.88 -2.84
C THR A 107 1.76 0.01 -2.48
N GLN A 108 1.71 0.49 -1.24
CA GLN A 108 0.71 1.43 -0.72
C GLN A 108 1.38 2.39 0.27
N PRO A 109 0.69 3.45 0.74
CA PRO A 109 1.29 4.44 1.61
C PRO A 109 1.88 3.83 2.91
N PRO A 110 3.10 4.21 3.31
CA PRO A 110 3.90 3.47 4.26
C PRO A 110 3.53 3.73 5.74
N VAL A 111 2.30 3.36 6.13
CA VAL A 111 1.78 3.61 7.50
C VAL A 111 2.19 2.55 8.52
N LEU A 112 2.89 1.50 8.09
CA LEU A 112 3.33 0.42 8.98
C LEU A 112 4.12 0.93 10.19
N ALA A 113 5.02 1.91 10.03
CA ALA A 113 5.80 2.46 11.13
C ALA A 113 4.91 3.15 12.18
N GLU A 114 3.90 3.92 11.75
CA GLU A 114 2.93 4.54 12.65
C GLU A 114 2.12 3.48 13.41
N ALA A 115 1.63 2.45 12.73
CA ALA A 115 0.89 1.36 13.38
C ALA A 115 1.75 0.60 14.41
N VAL A 116 3.02 0.33 14.08
CA VAL A 116 3.98 -0.29 15.02
C VAL A 116 4.17 0.57 16.26
N VAL A 117 4.36 1.89 16.09
CA VAL A 117 4.53 2.81 17.23
C VAL A 117 3.27 2.85 18.08
N LYS A 118 2.10 2.98 17.46
CA LYS A 118 0.81 3.05 18.13
C LYS A 118 0.48 1.82 18.98
N ILE A 119 0.82 0.62 18.50
CA ILE A 119 0.72 -0.61 19.32
C ILE A 119 1.73 -0.55 20.46
N GLY A 120 2.97 -0.16 20.17
CA GLY A 120 4.03 -0.01 21.17
C GLY A 120 3.67 0.93 22.32
N GLU A 121 2.92 2.00 22.06
CA GLU A 121 2.43 2.94 23.08
C GLU A 121 1.60 2.26 24.19
N GLN A 122 0.93 1.15 23.89
CA GLN A 122 0.13 0.38 24.86
C GLN A 122 0.96 -0.61 25.70
N LEU A 123 2.22 -0.85 25.32
CA LEU A 123 3.10 -1.83 25.96
C LEU A 123 3.99 -1.17 27.03
N SER A 124 4.42 -1.98 28.01
CA SER A 124 5.51 -1.58 28.91
C SER A 124 6.79 -1.30 28.12
N LEU A 125 7.74 -0.56 28.71
CA LEU A 125 8.98 -0.22 28.01
C LEU A 125 9.77 -1.46 27.54
N ALA A 126 9.80 -2.53 28.36
CA ALA A 126 10.49 -3.77 28.02
C ALA A 126 9.82 -4.49 26.85
N GLU A 127 8.49 -4.64 26.89
CA GLU A 127 7.71 -5.27 25.82
C GLU A 127 7.76 -4.44 24.53
N ARG A 128 7.69 -3.11 24.64
CA ARG A 128 7.80 -2.18 23.51
C ARG A 128 9.14 -2.33 22.80
N ARG A 129 10.25 -2.45 23.54
CA ARG A 129 11.56 -2.70 22.95
C ARG A 129 11.60 -4.03 22.19
N THR A 130 11.08 -5.10 22.78
CA THR A 130 10.99 -6.40 22.12
C THR A 130 10.14 -6.34 20.85
N TRP A 131 8.97 -5.69 20.92
CA TRP A 131 8.09 -5.48 19.78
C TRP A 131 8.79 -4.71 18.65
N TYR A 132 9.45 -3.62 18.98
CA TYR A 132 10.22 -2.83 18.01
C TYR A 132 11.39 -3.61 17.42
N GLN A 133 12.11 -4.40 18.22
CA GLN A 133 13.17 -5.29 17.70
C GLN A 133 12.65 -6.32 16.70
N GLN A 134 11.43 -6.84 16.90
CA GLN A 134 10.80 -7.79 15.97
C GLN A 134 10.42 -7.11 14.64
N MET A 135 9.88 -5.89 14.69
CA MET A 135 9.38 -5.20 13.49
C MET A 135 10.48 -4.43 12.73
N TYR A 136 11.56 -4.03 13.41
CA TYR A 136 12.60 -3.16 12.87
C TYR A 136 13.24 -3.66 11.57
N PRO A 137 13.64 -4.94 11.40
CA PRO A 137 14.26 -5.39 10.15
C PRO A 137 13.36 -5.20 8.93
N SER A 138 12.06 -5.48 9.08
CA SER A 138 11.08 -5.31 8.01
C SER A 138 10.86 -3.83 7.67
N LEU A 139 10.71 -2.98 8.70
CA LEU A 139 10.60 -1.53 8.53
C LEU A 139 11.82 -0.94 7.84
N LEU A 140 13.03 -1.32 8.28
CA LEU A 140 14.28 -0.84 7.70
C LEU A 140 14.37 -1.21 6.21
N ALA A 141 14.11 -2.48 5.87
CA ALA A 141 14.14 -2.95 4.49
C ALA A 141 13.10 -2.23 3.62
N TYR A 142 11.90 -2.00 4.14
CA TYR A 142 10.84 -1.31 3.41
C TYR A 142 11.17 0.15 3.11
N HIS A 143 11.70 0.87 4.10
CA HIS A 143 12.10 2.27 3.92
C HIS A 143 13.31 2.40 2.99
N GLN A 144 14.26 1.48 3.07
CA GLN A 144 15.37 1.41 2.11
C GLN A 144 14.87 1.14 0.69
N TRP A 145 13.95 0.20 0.51
CA TRP A 145 13.36 -0.11 -0.79
C TRP A 145 12.66 1.11 -1.40
N LEU A 146 11.85 1.84 -0.62
CA LEU A 146 11.19 3.07 -1.08
C LEU A 146 12.22 4.07 -1.62
N PHE A 147 13.30 4.32 -0.89
CA PHE A 147 14.34 5.22 -1.36
C PHE A 147 15.23 4.67 -2.47
N ASN A 148 15.39 3.36 -2.60
CA ASN A 148 16.28 2.76 -3.59
C ASN A 148 15.60 2.56 -4.93
N GLU A 149 14.30 2.24 -4.91
CA GLU A 149 13.55 1.96 -6.12
C GLU A 149 12.55 3.07 -6.48
N ARG A 150 12.07 3.86 -5.51
CA ARG A 150 11.09 4.92 -5.80
C ARG A 150 11.68 6.31 -5.82
N ASP A 151 12.96 6.50 -5.53
CA ASP A 151 13.65 7.79 -5.71
C ASP A 151 14.80 7.64 -6.74
N PRO A 152 14.48 7.49 -8.04
CA PRO A 152 15.50 7.32 -9.08
C PRO A 152 16.33 8.59 -9.34
N LYS A 153 15.81 9.77 -8.95
CA LYS A 153 16.52 11.05 -9.11
C LYS A 153 17.48 11.33 -7.95
N GLY A 154 17.28 10.66 -6.81
CA GLY A 154 18.00 10.95 -5.58
C GLY A 154 17.64 12.32 -5.03
N ASP A 155 16.44 12.82 -5.32
CA ASP A 155 15.97 14.14 -4.87
C ASP A 155 15.19 14.05 -3.54
N GLY A 156 15.05 12.86 -2.97
CA GLY A 156 14.38 12.64 -1.68
C GLY A 156 12.86 12.50 -1.78
N LEU A 157 12.27 12.56 -2.98
CA LEU A 157 10.84 12.33 -3.19
C LEU A 157 10.61 10.98 -3.87
N VAL A 158 9.74 10.17 -3.28
CA VAL A 158 9.42 8.84 -3.81
C VAL A 158 8.26 8.90 -4.79
N ILE A 159 8.40 8.22 -5.93
CA ILE A 159 7.43 8.15 -7.01
C ILE A 159 6.51 6.93 -6.89
N GLN A 160 5.31 7.11 -7.38
CA GLN A 160 4.31 6.08 -7.56
C GLN A 160 4.14 5.80 -9.06
N LEU A 161 3.95 4.52 -9.37
CA LEU A 161 3.86 3.98 -10.72
C LEU A 161 2.41 3.69 -11.13
N HIS A 162 1.52 3.61 -10.15
CA HIS A 162 0.12 3.26 -10.34
C HIS A 162 -0.76 4.02 -9.34
N PRO A 163 -1.96 4.53 -9.74
CA PRO A 163 -2.84 5.28 -8.84
C PRO A 163 -3.20 4.54 -7.54
N TYR A 164 -3.42 3.22 -7.60
CA TYR A 164 -3.64 2.37 -6.41
C TYR A 164 -2.54 2.46 -5.34
N GLU A 165 -1.31 2.89 -5.69
CA GLU A 165 -0.25 3.06 -4.70
C GLU A 165 -0.46 4.24 -3.76
N THR A 166 -1.35 5.17 -4.09
CA THR A 166 -1.66 6.32 -3.22
C THR A 166 -2.76 6.02 -2.20
N GLY A 167 -3.49 4.90 -2.38
CA GLY A 167 -4.71 4.61 -1.62
C GLY A 167 -5.88 5.56 -1.93
N LEU A 168 -5.70 6.49 -2.87
CA LEU A 168 -6.70 7.46 -3.31
C LEU A 168 -6.92 7.31 -4.82
N ASP A 169 -7.47 6.14 -5.18
CA ASP A 169 -7.50 5.57 -6.52
C ASP A 169 -8.09 6.48 -7.61
N SER A 170 -8.92 7.46 -7.25
CA SER A 170 -9.62 8.35 -8.18
C SER A 170 -9.27 9.84 -7.97
N THR A 171 -8.12 10.13 -7.37
CA THR A 171 -7.69 11.51 -7.13
C THR A 171 -7.56 12.32 -8.44
N PRO A 172 -8.12 13.55 -8.50
CA PRO A 172 -8.11 14.34 -9.72
C PRO A 172 -6.71 14.56 -10.34
N PRO A 173 -5.63 14.82 -9.58
CA PRO A 173 -4.29 14.97 -10.15
C PRO A 173 -3.82 13.70 -10.88
N TRP A 174 -4.04 12.53 -10.30
CA TRP A 174 -3.67 11.26 -10.91
C TRP A 174 -4.43 10.99 -12.20
N ILE A 175 -5.75 11.20 -12.17
CA ILE A 175 -6.61 11.01 -13.33
C ILE A 175 -6.25 12.00 -14.45
N ASP A 176 -6.00 13.26 -14.13
CA ASP A 176 -5.60 14.28 -15.09
C ASP A 176 -4.26 13.95 -15.75
N GLN A 177 -3.25 13.62 -14.95
CA GLN A 177 -1.92 13.28 -15.46
C GLN A 177 -1.94 11.97 -16.26
N LEU A 178 -2.70 10.97 -15.82
CA LEU A 178 -2.89 9.72 -16.58
C LEU A 178 -3.53 10.02 -17.94
N ASN A 179 -4.59 10.85 -17.98
CA ASN A 179 -5.25 11.20 -19.24
C ASN A 179 -4.36 12.01 -20.19
N LYS A 180 -3.50 12.89 -19.66
CA LYS A 180 -2.61 13.76 -20.44
C LYS A 180 -1.40 13.03 -20.99
N HIS A 181 -0.79 12.16 -20.20
CA HIS A 181 0.50 11.55 -20.50
C HIS A 181 0.40 10.06 -20.87
N TYR A 182 -0.73 9.42 -20.55
CA TYR A 182 -0.93 7.98 -20.72
C TYR A 182 -2.30 7.67 -21.34
N MET A 183 -2.46 8.00 -22.62
CA MET A 183 -3.66 7.62 -23.39
C MET A 183 -3.28 6.77 -24.62
N PRO A 184 -3.31 5.43 -24.49
CA PRO A 184 -3.06 4.55 -25.63
C PRO A 184 -4.05 4.78 -26.77
N TRP A 185 -3.63 4.53 -28.02
CA TRP A 185 -4.49 4.71 -29.20
C TRP A 185 -5.80 3.91 -29.11
N TRP A 186 -5.76 2.71 -28.52
CA TRP A 186 -6.93 1.86 -28.35
C TRP A 186 -7.92 2.45 -27.34
N ALA A 187 -7.42 3.14 -26.30
CA ALA A 187 -8.24 3.79 -25.28
C ALA A 187 -8.98 5.00 -25.88
N SER A 188 -8.28 5.79 -26.71
CA SER A 188 -8.87 6.87 -27.50
C SER A 188 -9.96 6.35 -28.46
N LEU A 189 -9.72 5.20 -29.11
CA LEU A 189 -10.70 4.57 -30.00
C LEU A 189 -11.94 4.06 -29.24
N LEU A 190 -11.76 3.38 -28.10
CA LEU A 190 -12.88 2.93 -27.25
C LEU A 190 -13.74 4.10 -26.76
N LYS A 191 -13.10 5.19 -26.33
CA LYS A 191 -13.78 6.42 -25.91
C LYS A 191 -14.57 7.06 -27.05
N ALA A 192 -13.99 7.11 -28.26
CA ALA A 192 -14.67 7.66 -29.43
C ALA A 192 -15.86 6.79 -29.88
N THR A 193 -15.76 5.48 -29.72
CA THR A 193 -16.78 4.50 -30.15
C THR A 193 -17.84 4.19 -29.09
N LYS A 194 -17.67 4.63 -27.83
CA LYS A 194 -18.52 4.31 -26.67
C LYS A 194 -18.67 2.80 -26.39
N LEU A 195 -17.70 2.00 -26.83
CA LEU A 195 -17.66 0.54 -26.66
C LEU A 195 -17.16 0.11 -25.27
N ASP A 196 -16.69 1.04 -24.45
CA ASP A 196 -16.30 0.83 -23.05
C ASP A 196 -17.44 0.25 -22.20
N ASN A 197 -18.69 0.52 -22.55
CA ASN A 197 -19.87 -0.04 -21.86
C ASN A 197 -19.97 -1.57 -21.91
N VAL A 198 -19.32 -2.23 -22.89
CA VAL A 198 -19.31 -3.71 -23.00
C VAL A 198 -18.42 -4.34 -21.91
N VAL A 199 -17.45 -3.59 -21.39
CA VAL A 199 -16.54 -4.02 -20.32
C VAL A 199 -17.30 -4.22 -19.00
N ASN A 200 -18.41 -3.51 -18.79
CA ASN A 200 -19.28 -3.66 -17.61
C ASN A 200 -19.71 -5.11 -17.36
N LEU A 201 -19.89 -5.93 -18.41
CA LEU A 201 -20.33 -7.31 -18.27
C LEU A 201 -19.31 -8.23 -17.57
N PHE A 202 -18.02 -7.87 -17.60
CA PHE A 202 -16.93 -8.69 -17.06
C PHE A 202 -16.41 -8.19 -15.71
N ARG A 203 -16.84 -7.01 -15.27
CA ARG A 203 -16.38 -6.34 -14.04
C ARG A 203 -17.18 -6.79 -12.82
N ARG A 204 -16.53 -7.41 -11.83
CA ARG A 204 -17.18 -7.92 -10.60
C ARG A 204 -17.72 -6.81 -9.70
N ASP A 205 -17.03 -5.66 -9.63
CA ASP A 205 -17.43 -4.49 -8.82
C ASP A 205 -18.80 -3.91 -9.24
N THR A 206 -19.20 -4.13 -10.49
CA THR A 206 -20.53 -3.73 -10.99
C THR A 206 -21.70 -4.48 -10.33
N ARG A 207 -21.43 -5.60 -9.63
CA ARG A 207 -22.45 -6.42 -8.98
C ARG A 207 -22.79 -5.94 -7.56
N THR A 208 -21.90 -5.19 -6.92
CA THR A 208 -22.01 -4.81 -5.50
C THR A 208 -21.90 -3.31 -5.25
N VAL A 209 -21.30 -2.52 -6.16
CA VAL A 209 -21.11 -1.07 -5.99
C VAL A 209 -21.99 -0.27 -6.98
N PRO A 210 -22.78 0.73 -6.50
CA PRO A 210 -23.60 1.56 -7.38
C PRO A 210 -22.79 2.32 -8.45
N PRO A 211 -23.39 2.63 -9.62
CA PRO A 211 -22.69 3.26 -10.75
C PRO A 211 -21.99 4.61 -10.47
N GLY A 212 -22.44 5.37 -9.48
CA GLY A 212 -21.82 6.66 -9.10
C GLY A 212 -20.69 6.55 -8.06
N GLN A 213 -20.44 5.35 -7.53
CA GLN A 213 -19.40 5.07 -6.54
C GLN A 213 -18.30 4.17 -7.10
N ARG A 214 -18.39 3.78 -8.37
CA ARG A 214 -17.42 2.91 -9.06
C ARG A 214 -16.58 3.69 -10.06
N MET A 215 -15.36 3.22 -10.26
CA MET A 215 -14.43 3.75 -11.26
C MET A 215 -14.97 3.57 -12.68
N ASP A 216 -14.78 4.58 -13.52
CA ASP A 216 -15.18 4.54 -14.94
C ASP A 216 -14.53 3.35 -15.69
N ASN A 217 -15.18 2.84 -16.73
CA ASN A 217 -14.71 1.66 -17.46
C ASN A 217 -13.39 1.89 -18.17
N LEU A 218 -13.22 3.07 -18.75
CA LEU A 218 -11.97 3.43 -19.41
C LEU A 218 -10.84 3.50 -18.39
N GLN A 219 -11.09 4.07 -17.21
CA GLN A 219 -10.12 4.14 -16.12
C GLN A 219 -9.70 2.75 -15.65
N ALA A 220 -10.65 1.83 -15.43
CA ALA A 220 -10.34 0.46 -15.04
C ALA A 220 -9.47 -0.28 -16.09
N LEU A 221 -9.74 -0.07 -17.38
CA LEU A 221 -8.90 -0.63 -18.45
C LEU A 221 -7.49 -0.02 -18.48
N LEU A 222 -7.36 1.29 -18.27
CA LEU A 222 -6.06 1.94 -18.18
C LEU A 222 -5.25 1.40 -17.00
N TYR A 223 -5.88 1.20 -15.85
CA TYR A 223 -5.22 0.69 -14.65
C TYR A 223 -4.73 -0.73 -14.90
N TYR A 224 -5.57 -1.58 -15.50
CA TYR A 224 -5.17 -2.92 -15.91
C TYR A 224 -4.00 -2.90 -16.92
N ASP A 225 -3.98 -1.97 -17.88
CA ASP A 225 -2.87 -1.86 -18.82
C ASP A 225 -1.56 -1.42 -18.14
N VAL A 226 -1.62 -0.53 -17.14
CA VAL A 226 -0.44 -0.19 -16.33
C VAL A 226 0.07 -1.43 -15.58
N ILE A 227 -0.81 -2.19 -14.90
CA ILE A 227 -0.44 -3.45 -14.23
C ILE A 227 0.21 -4.42 -15.22
N ARG A 228 -0.36 -4.56 -16.42
CA ARG A 228 0.19 -5.40 -17.49
C ARG A 228 1.60 -4.96 -17.87
N LYS A 229 1.88 -3.67 -18.00
CA LYS A 229 3.22 -3.16 -18.31
C LYS A 229 4.23 -3.45 -17.19
N LEU A 230 3.84 -3.29 -15.92
CA LEU A 230 4.69 -3.64 -14.78
C LEU A 230 5.05 -5.14 -14.82
N ARG A 231 4.05 -5.97 -15.08
CA ARG A 231 4.18 -7.42 -15.24
C ARG A 231 5.08 -7.82 -16.40
N ASP A 232 4.92 -7.20 -17.56
CA ASP A 232 5.73 -7.49 -18.75
C ASP A 232 7.21 -7.13 -18.51
N ARG A 233 7.50 -6.29 -17.52
CA ARG A 233 8.86 -5.97 -17.04
C ARG A 233 9.28 -6.73 -15.79
N HIS A 234 8.51 -7.72 -15.37
CA HIS A 234 8.82 -8.57 -14.21
C HIS A 234 9.01 -7.74 -12.93
N TYR A 235 8.32 -6.61 -12.82
CA TYR A 235 8.41 -5.68 -11.69
C TYR A 235 9.82 -5.11 -11.42
N ASP A 236 10.68 -5.15 -12.42
CA ASP A 236 12.03 -4.55 -12.39
C ASP A 236 11.93 -3.04 -12.63
N ILE A 237 12.32 -2.26 -11.62
CA ILE A 237 12.15 -0.80 -11.64
C ILE A 237 12.94 -0.13 -12.76
N ASP A 238 14.18 -0.57 -13.03
CA ASP A 238 15.02 0.03 -14.06
C ASP A 238 14.37 -0.16 -15.43
N LYS A 239 13.85 -1.37 -15.69
CA LYS A 239 13.10 -1.65 -16.91
C LYS A 239 11.80 -0.85 -16.99
N ILE A 240 11.09 -0.66 -15.88
CA ILE A 240 9.86 0.12 -15.83
C ILE A 240 10.17 1.58 -16.18
N LEU A 241 11.09 2.21 -15.46
CA LEU A 241 11.42 3.62 -15.62
C LEU A 241 12.05 3.95 -16.98
N ALA A 242 12.82 3.03 -17.56
CA ALA A 242 13.41 3.21 -18.89
C ALA A 242 12.38 3.43 -20.01
N LYS A 243 11.11 3.01 -19.82
CA LYS A 243 10.02 3.24 -20.79
C LYS A 243 8.73 3.73 -20.15
N SER A 244 8.81 4.30 -18.94
CA SER A 244 7.62 4.82 -18.28
C SER A 244 7.36 6.23 -18.77
N ASP A 245 6.20 6.42 -19.41
CA ASP A 245 5.73 7.73 -19.82
C ASP A 245 4.97 8.45 -18.68
N PHE A 246 4.83 7.79 -17.52
CA PHE A 246 3.95 8.24 -16.43
C PHE A 246 4.43 7.75 -15.06
N VAL A 247 4.95 8.67 -14.24
CA VAL A 247 5.27 8.48 -12.81
C VAL A 247 4.98 9.79 -12.08
N ILE A 248 4.54 9.73 -10.83
CA ILE A 248 4.22 10.93 -10.04
C ILE A 248 4.83 10.79 -8.65
N ALA A 249 5.49 11.84 -8.15
CA ALA A 249 5.79 11.97 -6.74
C ALA A 249 4.55 12.50 -6.01
N ASP A 250 3.76 11.62 -5.40
CA ASP A 250 2.51 11.99 -4.75
C ASP A 250 2.77 12.71 -3.42
N LEU A 251 2.09 13.85 -3.23
CA LEU A 251 2.24 14.67 -2.03
C LEU A 251 1.82 13.92 -0.77
N THR A 252 0.69 13.21 -0.81
CA THR A 252 0.13 12.49 0.35
C THR A 252 1.02 11.32 0.73
N PHE A 253 1.47 10.55 -0.27
CA PHE A 253 2.40 9.45 -0.06
C PHE A 253 3.70 9.92 0.59
N ASN A 254 4.32 10.98 0.05
CA ASN A 254 5.56 11.52 0.58
C ASN A 254 5.39 12.11 1.98
N SER A 255 4.25 12.76 2.27
CA SER A 255 3.92 13.25 3.61
C SER A 255 3.91 12.13 4.65
N ILE A 256 3.23 11.02 4.31
CA ILE A 256 3.14 9.84 5.15
C ILE A 256 4.51 9.19 5.31
N PHE A 257 5.30 9.14 4.23
CA PHE A 257 6.62 8.53 4.28
C PHE A 257 7.60 9.31 5.17
N ILE A 258 7.58 10.65 5.11
CA ILE A 258 8.38 11.51 6.00
C ILE A 258 8.02 11.24 7.46
N ARG A 259 6.72 11.18 7.77
CA ARG A 259 6.23 10.82 9.11
C ARG A 259 6.69 9.41 9.53
N ALA A 260 6.61 8.43 8.63
CA ALA A 260 7.08 7.07 8.89
C ALA A 260 8.60 7.04 9.14
N ASN A 261 9.39 7.85 8.42
CA ASN A 261 10.84 7.95 8.60
C ASN A 261 11.23 8.49 9.98
N GLN A 262 10.46 9.44 10.52
CA GLN A 262 10.62 9.90 11.91
C GLN A 262 10.41 8.74 12.88
N HIS A 263 9.34 7.96 12.68
CA HIS A 263 9.08 6.78 13.51
C HIS A 263 10.16 5.71 13.41
N LEU A 264 10.66 5.42 12.22
CA LEU A 264 11.78 4.49 12.04
C LEU A 264 13.01 4.96 12.83
N THR A 265 13.31 6.26 12.79
CA THR A 265 14.42 6.87 13.52
C THR A 265 14.25 6.73 15.04
N ASP A 266 13.05 7.01 15.56
CA ASP A 266 12.77 6.91 16.99
C ASP A 266 12.74 5.47 17.49
N ILE A 267 12.19 4.56 16.69
CA ILE A 267 12.26 3.11 16.93
C ILE A 267 13.72 2.69 17.06
N ALA A 268 14.57 3.03 16.08
CA ALA A 268 15.99 2.66 16.06
C ALA A 268 16.72 3.13 17.32
N LYS A 269 16.52 4.40 17.71
CA LYS A 269 17.07 4.97 18.95
C LYS A 269 16.62 4.19 20.20
N LEU A 270 15.33 3.88 20.31
CA LEU A 270 14.78 3.21 21.50
C LEU A 270 15.37 1.79 21.70
N ILE A 271 15.64 1.09 20.60
CA ILE A 271 16.21 -0.26 20.61
C ILE A 271 17.74 -0.29 20.47
N HIS A 272 18.39 0.88 20.52
CA HIS A 272 19.84 1.04 20.42
C HIS A 272 20.42 0.46 19.13
N ARG A 273 19.80 0.79 18.00
CA ARG A 273 20.27 0.45 16.64
C ARG A 273 20.56 1.73 15.87
N ASP A 274 21.61 1.70 15.08
CA ASP A 274 21.94 2.78 14.14
C ASP A 274 21.26 2.52 12.79
N LEU A 275 20.73 3.60 12.20
CA LEU A 275 20.29 3.59 10.81
C LEU A 275 21.52 3.73 9.91
N PRO A 276 21.55 3.10 8.73
CA PRO A 276 22.62 3.33 7.77
C PRO A 276 22.76 4.81 7.39
N ASP A 277 23.99 5.30 7.26
CA ASP A 277 24.27 6.71 6.95
C ASP A 277 23.63 7.17 5.64
N THR A 278 23.57 6.27 4.66
CA THR A 278 22.91 6.50 3.36
C THR A 278 21.42 6.77 3.54
N LEU A 279 20.74 5.96 4.36
CA LEU A 279 19.32 6.14 4.66
C LEU A 279 19.08 7.42 5.46
N THR A 280 19.92 7.69 6.47
CA THR A 280 19.83 8.90 7.28
C THR A 280 19.96 10.18 6.44
N SER A 281 20.87 10.18 5.48
CA SER A 281 21.03 11.30 4.53
C SER A 281 19.81 11.47 3.63
N LYS A 282 19.26 10.37 3.08
CA LYS A 282 18.03 10.41 2.25
C LYS A 282 16.80 10.89 3.04
N ILE A 283 16.65 10.48 4.30
CA ILE A 283 15.57 10.96 5.19
C ILE A 283 15.65 12.48 5.39
N LYS A 284 16.85 13.01 5.64
CA LYS A 284 17.05 14.47 5.79
C LYS A 284 16.72 15.21 4.50
N LEU A 285 17.22 14.71 3.37
CA LEU A 285 16.94 15.30 2.06
C LEU A 285 15.44 15.32 1.76
N SER A 286 14.75 14.21 1.99
CA SER A 286 13.29 14.09 1.79
C SER A 286 12.51 15.16 2.53
N HIS A 287 12.89 15.48 3.79
CA HIS A 287 12.26 16.55 4.55
C HIS A 287 12.52 17.93 3.94
N THR A 288 13.72 18.19 3.42
CA THR A 288 14.04 19.47 2.76
C THR A 288 13.28 19.61 1.43
N SER A 289 13.36 18.61 0.56
CA SER A 289 12.73 18.63 -0.76
C SER A 289 11.20 18.70 -0.68
N PHE A 290 10.60 18.16 0.37
CA PHE A 290 9.16 18.22 0.56
C PHE A 290 8.65 19.64 0.86
N GLU A 291 9.42 20.43 1.62
CA GLU A 291 9.06 21.84 1.90
C GLU A 291 9.14 22.71 0.64
N GLU A 292 9.95 22.34 -0.35
CA GLU A 292 10.04 23.04 -1.64
C GLU A 292 8.80 22.86 -2.53
N LEU A 293 7.90 21.92 -2.19
CA LEU A 293 6.62 21.72 -2.91
C LEU A 293 5.55 22.75 -2.52
N TRP A 294 5.77 23.52 -1.46
CA TRP A 294 4.82 24.53 -0.99
C TRP A 294 4.80 25.76 -1.92
N ASP A 295 3.62 26.10 -2.43
CA ASP A 295 3.36 27.35 -3.12
C ASP A 295 2.61 28.31 -2.17
N ALA A 296 3.18 29.49 -1.92
CA ALA A 296 2.79 30.40 -0.84
C ALA A 296 1.79 31.49 -1.26
#